data_AF-A0A969T3Z5-F1
#
_entry.id   AF-A0A969T3Z5-F1
#
_cell.length_a   1.000
_cell.length_b   1.000
_cell.length_c   1.000
_cell.angle_alpha   90.00
_cell.angle_beta   90.00
_cell.angle_gamma   90.00
#
_symmetry.space_group_name_H-M   'P 1'
#
loop_
_entity.id
_entity.type
_entity.pdbx_description
1 polymer ?
#
loop_
_entity_poly.entity_id
_entity_poly.type
_entity_poly.pdbx_seq_one_letter_code
_entity_poly.pdbx_strand_id
1 'polypeptide(L)'
;MKTIIFSVFFFVLIYTSVFSQEKTVKVEIDFGNDKEIISKKVSKEQSITALEALQLAATVETHAVGSYVFVTSINNIKANYGKTAWYYKVNGESSKVLAINNNLKDGDVLRWILKEDVCSKTVDKD
;
A
#
# COMPACT_ATOMS: atom_id res chain seq x y z
N MET A 1 -3.82 -70.60 10.30
CA MET A 1 -3.18 -69.99 9.11
C MET A 1 -3.21 -68.48 9.32
N LYS A 2 -2.03 -67.84 9.48
CA LYS A 2 -1.88 -66.42 9.82
C LYS A 2 -2.10 -65.57 8.58
N THR A 3 -3.17 -64.79 8.52
CA THR A 3 -3.31 -63.70 7.54
C THR A 3 -2.70 -62.43 8.12
N ILE A 4 -1.48 -62.11 7.67
CA ILE A 4 -0.83 -60.83 7.94
C ILE A 4 -1.54 -59.80 7.08
N ILE A 5 -2.27 -58.90 7.72
CA ILE A 5 -2.90 -57.74 7.08
C ILE A 5 -1.75 -56.86 6.56
N PHE A 6 -1.56 -56.81 5.24
CA PHE A 6 -0.72 -55.82 4.58
C PHE A 6 -1.37 -54.45 4.81
N SER A 7 -0.91 -53.75 5.85
CA SER A 7 -1.26 -52.36 6.10
C SER A 7 -0.70 -51.53 4.95
N VAL A 8 -1.56 -51.26 3.96
CA VAL A 8 -1.29 -50.29 2.91
C VAL A 8 -1.28 -48.93 3.59
N PHE A 9 -0.10 -48.47 3.97
CA PHE A 9 0.15 -47.10 4.40
C PHE A 9 -0.02 -46.21 3.18
N PHE A 10 -1.26 -45.87 2.86
CA PHE A 10 -1.63 -44.96 1.80
C PHE A 10 -1.24 -43.55 2.29
N PHE A 11 0.03 -43.19 2.10
CA PHE A 11 0.52 -41.83 2.31
C PHE A 11 -0.13 -40.93 1.25
N VAL A 12 -1.34 -40.44 1.54
CA VAL A 12 -1.96 -39.39 0.74
C VAL A 12 -1.14 -38.14 1.00
N LEU A 13 -0.17 -37.86 0.12
CA LEU A 13 0.41 -36.54 -0.04
C LEU A 13 -0.71 -35.63 -0.54
N ILE A 14 -1.45 -35.04 0.41
CA ILE A 14 -2.35 -33.94 0.12
C ILE A 14 -1.45 -32.76 -0.26
N TYR A 15 -1.21 -32.59 -1.55
CA TYR A 15 -0.67 -31.36 -2.09
C TYR A 15 -1.73 -30.29 -1.86
N THR A 16 -1.63 -29.56 -0.74
CA THR A 16 -2.45 -28.37 -0.54
C THR A 16 -1.97 -27.34 -1.56
N SER A 17 -2.70 -27.18 -2.66
CA SER A 17 -2.57 -26.00 -3.51
C SER A 17 -2.87 -24.79 -2.63
N VAL A 18 -1.84 -24.01 -2.31
CA VAL A 18 -2.00 -22.71 -1.67
C VAL A 18 -2.69 -21.84 -2.72
N PHE A 19 -4.02 -21.77 -2.65
CA PHE A 19 -4.78 -20.79 -3.41
C PHE A 19 -4.42 -19.41 -2.84
N SER A 20 -3.54 -18.68 -3.52
CA SER A 20 -3.27 -17.28 -3.16
C SER A 20 -4.44 -16.44 -3.66
N GLN A 21 -5.20 -15.85 -2.74
CA GLN A 21 -6.28 -14.96 -3.08
C GLN A 21 -5.70 -13.64 -3.62
N GLU A 22 -6.02 -13.30 -4.86
CA GLU A 22 -5.66 -12.01 -5.45
C GLU A 22 -6.35 -10.88 -4.66
N LYS A 23 -5.56 -9.94 -4.13
CA LYS A 23 -6.04 -8.76 -3.43
C LYS A 23 -6.07 -7.58 -4.38
N THR A 24 -7.18 -6.88 -4.44
CA THR A 24 -7.37 -5.69 -5.27
C THR A 24 -7.57 -4.46 -4.38
N VAL A 25 -6.78 -3.42 -4.61
CA VAL A 25 -6.88 -2.12 -3.95
C VAL A 25 -7.24 -1.06 -4.99
N LYS A 26 -8.15 -0.14 -4.63
CA LYS A 26 -8.38 1.07 -5.42
C LYS A 26 -7.44 2.17 -4.93
N VAL A 27 -6.61 2.71 -5.82
CA VAL A 27 -5.70 3.82 -5.56
C VAL A 27 -6.24 5.09 -6.21
N GLU A 28 -6.50 6.09 -5.40
CA GLU A 28 -6.93 7.44 -5.80
C GLU A 28 -5.79 8.44 -5.56
N ILE A 29 -5.52 9.29 -6.56
CA ILE A 29 -4.51 10.36 -6.47
C ILE A 29 -5.23 11.68 -6.71
N ASP A 30 -5.28 12.47 -5.65
CA ASP A 30 -5.89 13.79 -5.60
C ASP A 30 -4.79 14.85 -5.56
N PHE A 31 -4.64 15.59 -6.66
CA PHE A 31 -3.61 16.62 -6.81
C PHE A 31 -4.01 17.97 -6.18
N GLY A 32 -5.17 18.05 -5.51
CA GLY A 32 -5.75 19.27 -4.98
C GLY A 32 -6.20 20.26 -6.06
N ASN A 33 -6.70 21.42 -5.64
CA ASN A 33 -7.11 22.55 -6.50
C ASN A 33 -8.04 22.15 -7.66
N ASP A 34 -9.08 21.36 -7.36
CA ASP A 34 -10.10 20.92 -8.31
C ASP A 34 -9.57 20.16 -9.53
N LYS A 35 -8.33 19.64 -9.47
CA LYS A 35 -7.81 18.73 -10.48
C LYS A 35 -8.55 17.41 -10.45
N GLU A 36 -8.70 16.80 -11.61
CA GLU A 36 -9.30 15.46 -11.73
C GLU A 36 -8.53 14.45 -10.87
N ILE A 37 -9.28 13.64 -10.11
CA ILE A 37 -8.72 12.56 -9.31
C ILE A 37 -8.42 11.39 -10.24
N ILE A 38 -7.16 10.96 -10.26
CA ILE A 38 -6.78 9.74 -10.97
C ILE A 38 -7.15 8.54 -10.10
N SER A 39 -7.87 7.57 -10.67
CA SER A 39 -8.23 6.32 -9.99
C SER A 39 -7.69 5.12 -10.75
N LYS A 40 -6.94 4.25 -10.09
CA LYS A 40 -6.45 2.97 -10.64
C LYS A 40 -6.73 1.81 -9.70
N LYS A 41 -6.96 0.63 -10.26
CA LYS A 41 -6.98 -0.62 -9.50
C LYS A 41 -5.61 -1.27 -9.57
N VAL A 42 -5.12 -1.73 -8.43
CA VAL A 42 -3.88 -2.48 -8.30
C VAL A 42 -4.23 -3.84 -7.71
N SER A 43 -3.80 -4.91 -8.37
CA SER A 43 -4.06 -6.28 -7.92
C SER A 43 -2.75 -7.03 -7.70
N LYS A 44 -2.64 -7.75 -6.57
CA LYS A 44 -1.48 -8.58 -6.23
C LYS A 44 -1.92 -9.75 -5.35
N GLU A 45 -1.32 -10.92 -5.56
CA GLU A 45 -1.58 -12.12 -4.76
C GLU A 45 -1.02 -12.02 -3.33
N GLN A 46 0.00 -11.19 -3.13
CA GLN A 46 0.66 -10.99 -1.84
C GLN A 46 0.17 -9.71 -1.14
N SER A 47 0.44 -9.60 0.16
CA SER A 47 0.24 -8.34 0.88
C SER A 47 1.03 -7.22 0.21
N ILE A 48 0.41 -6.04 0.10
CA ILE A 48 1.06 -4.82 -0.37
C ILE A 48 0.89 -3.73 0.66
N THR A 49 1.92 -2.92 0.80
CA THR A 49 1.88 -1.72 1.63
C THR A 49 1.23 -0.56 0.87
N ALA A 50 0.80 0.47 1.58
CA ALA A 50 0.24 1.67 0.97
C ALA A 50 1.23 2.37 0.03
N LEU A 51 2.54 2.34 0.32
CA LEU A 51 3.55 2.90 -0.58
C LEU A 51 3.72 2.07 -1.85
N GLU A 52 3.80 0.74 -1.73
CA GLU A 52 3.91 -0.15 -2.91
C GLU A 52 2.68 -0.05 -3.81
N ALA A 53 1.48 0.02 -3.23
CA ALA A 53 0.25 0.21 -4.00
C ALA A 53 0.28 1.51 -4.81
N LEU A 54 0.81 2.60 -4.25
CA LEU A 54 0.98 3.85 -4.99
C LEU A 54 2.02 3.70 -6.12
N GLN A 55 3.16 3.06 -5.86
CA GLN A 55 4.23 2.84 -6.84
C GLN A 55 3.78 1.96 -8.02
N LEU A 56 2.82 1.05 -7.80
CA LEU A 56 2.20 0.28 -8.87
C LEU A 56 1.19 1.12 -9.69
N ALA A 57 0.57 2.12 -9.07
CA ALA A 57 -0.42 2.99 -9.72
C ALA A 57 0.21 4.17 -10.47
N ALA A 58 1.37 4.67 -10.05
CA ALA A 58 1.93 5.93 -10.54
C ALA A 58 3.46 5.96 -10.48
N THR A 59 4.06 6.92 -11.20
CA THR A 59 5.47 7.26 -11.01
C THR A 59 5.63 8.03 -9.71
N VAL A 60 6.47 7.54 -8.80
CA VAL A 60 6.63 8.09 -7.44
C VAL A 60 8.09 8.41 -7.18
N GLU A 61 8.37 9.61 -6.67
CA GLU A 61 9.66 9.94 -6.05
C GLU A 61 9.51 9.94 -4.54
N THR A 62 10.53 9.47 -3.83
CA THR A 62 10.55 9.43 -2.36
C THR A 62 11.85 10.02 -1.79
N HIS A 63 11.79 10.46 -0.54
CA HIS A 63 12.93 10.88 0.24
C HIS A 63 12.89 10.22 1.61
N ALA A 64 13.97 9.52 1.97
CA ALA A 64 14.09 8.82 3.25
C ALA A 64 14.77 9.71 4.29
N VAL A 65 14.20 9.78 5.49
CA VAL A 65 14.76 10.48 6.66
C VAL A 65 14.59 9.58 7.87
N GLY A 66 15.68 8.99 8.36
CA GLY A 66 15.62 7.99 9.42
C GLY A 66 14.75 6.79 9.03
N SER A 67 13.72 6.48 9.82
CA SER A 67 12.76 5.42 9.54
C SER A 67 11.57 5.87 8.67
N TYR A 68 11.51 7.15 8.29
CA TYR A 68 10.42 7.72 7.50
C TYR A 68 10.77 7.69 6.00
N VAL A 69 9.79 7.37 5.17
CA VAL A 69 9.87 7.51 3.71
C VAL A 69 8.78 8.45 3.25
N PHE A 70 9.17 9.66 2.87
CA PHE A 70 8.26 10.70 2.40
C PHE A 70 8.07 10.57 0.90
N VAL A 71 6.82 10.65 0.44
CA VAL A 71 6.52 10.80 -0.98
C VAL A 71 6.70 12.27 -1.34
N THR A 72 7.65 12.56 -2.23
CA THR A 72 7.98 13.93 -2.66
C THR A 72 7.33 14.29 -3.99
N SER A 73 7.01 13.29 -4.82
CA SER A 73 6.40 13.50 -6.13
C SER A 73 5.50 12.33 -6.52
N ILE A 74 4.38 12.63 -7.19
CA ILE A 74 3.51 11.64 -7.86
C ILE A 74 3.21 12.15 -9.27
N ASN A 75 3.48 11.35 -10.29
CA ASN A 75 3.31 11.70 -11.72
C ASN A 75 3.91 13.09 -12.06
N ASN A 76 5.15 13.32 -11.61
CA ASN A 76 5.91 14.58 -11.79
C ASN A 76 5.34 15.79 -11.04
N ILE A 77 4.28 15.65 -10.24
CA ILE A 77 3.76 16.71 -9.37
C ILE A 77 4.48 16.65 -8.02
N LYS A 78 5.40 17.60 -7.81
CA LYS A 78 6.20 17.71 -6.60
C LYS A 78 5.43 18.43 -5.48
N ALA A 79 5.56 17.91 -4.27
CA ALA A 79 5.23 18.63 -3.06
C ALA A 79 6.21 19.80 -2.86
N ASN A 80 5.72 20.92 -2.35
CA ASN A 80 6.55 22.08 -2.05
C ASN A 80 6.87 22.08 -0.54
N TYR A 81 8.13 21.82 -0.19
CA TYR A 81 8.55 21.71 1.21
C TYR A 81 8.08 22.88 2.07
N GLY A 82 7.47 22.58 3.22
CA GLY A 82 6.94 23.59 4.14
C GLY A 82 5.70 24.34 3.61
N LYS A 83 5.16 23.99 2.44
CA LYS A 83 3.92 24.55 1.90
C LYS A 83 2.88 23.48 1.61
N THR A 84 3.25 22.42 0.91
CA THR A 84 2.38 21.29 0.58
C THR A 84 3.10 19.97 0.79
N ALA A 85 2.35 18.94 1.14
CA ALA A 85 2.85 17.58 1.31
C ALA A 85 1.83 16.55 0.80
N TRP A 86 2.35 15.39 0.43
CA TRP A 86 1.54 14.23 0.08
C TRP A 86 1.12 13.48 1.34
N TYR A 87 -0.17 13.48 1.61
CA TYR A 87 -0.77 12.70 2.68
C TYR A 87 -1.55 11.53 2.11
N TYR A 88 -1.72 10.48 2.91
CA TYR A 88 -2.53 9.34 2.49
C TYR A 88 -3.60 8.98 3.51
N LYS A 89 -4.64 8.33 3.00
CA LYS A 89 -5.77 7.79 3.75
C LYS A 89 -6.07 6.37 3.28
N VAL A 90 -6.58 5.55 4.18
CA VAL A 90 -7.14 4.24 3.85
C VAL A 90 -8.61 4.27 4.24
N ASN A 91 -9.49 3.96 3.29
CA ASN A 91 -10.95 3.97 3.49
C ASN A 91 -11.49 5.29 4.07
N GLY A 92 -10.90 6.42 3.66
CA GLY A 92 -11.29 7.76 4.09
C GLY A 92 -10.64 8.24 5.40
N GLU A 93 -10.00 7.34 6.15
CA GLU A 93 -9.35 7.64 7.43
C GLU A 93 -7.86 7.96 7.26
N SER A 94 -7.39 8.99 7.96
CA SER A 94 -5.96 9.31 8.03
C SER A 94 -5.22 8.23 8.81
N SER A 95 -4.24 7.59 8.18
CA SER A 95 -3.48 6.54 8.85
C SER A 95 -2.46 7.12 9.83
N LYS A 96 -2.31 6.45 10.98
CA LYS A 96 -1.24 6.70 11.97
C LYS A 96 0.02 5.84 11.71
N VAL A 97 -0.03 4.97 10.70
CA VAL A 97 1.05 4.07 10.31
C VAL A 97 1.80 4.67 9.13
N LEU A 98 3.10 4.44 9.01
CA LEU A 98 3.87 4.87 7.84
C LEU A 98 3.41 4.09 6.60
N ALA A 99 3.35 4.74 5.44
CA ALA A 99 2.85 4.11 4.21
C ALA A 99 3.67 2.87 3.79
N ILE A 100 4.98 2.86 4.07
CA ILE A 100 5.88 1.72 3.84
C ILE A 100 5.61 0.52 4.78
N ASN A 101 4.90 0.73 5.90
CA ASN A 101 4.60 -0.30 6.89
C ASN A 101 3.11 -0.66 6.95
N ASN A 102 2.26 0.09 6.25
CA ASN A 102 0.81 -0.08 6.32
C ASN A 102 0.33 -1.08 5.26
N ASN A 103 0.20 -2.35 5.66
CA ASN A 103 -0.34 -3.40 4.80
C ASN A 103 -1.83 -3.17 4.52
N LEU A 104 -2.18 -3.16 3.23
CA LEU A 104 -3.55 -3.01 2.76
C LEU A 104 -4.28 -4.36 2.69
N LYS A 105 -5.60 -4.28 2.85
CA LYS A 105 -6.52 -5.40 2.71
C LYS A 105 -7.18 -5.38 1.33
N ASP A 106 -7.69 -6.54 0.93
CA ASP A 106 -8.51 -6.62 -0.27
C ASP A 106 -9.73 -5.70 -0.16
N GLY A 107 -10.03 -4.98 -1.24
CA GLY A 107 -11.12 -4.01 -1.31
C GLY A 107 -10.81 -2.63 -0.72
N ASP A 108 -9.63 -2.42 -0.11
CA ASP A 108 -9.28 -1.10 0.45
C ASP A 108 -9.24 -0.01 -0.63
N VAL A 109 -9.62 1.20 -0.22
CA VAL A 109 -9.45 2.44 -0.98
C VAL A 109 -8.31 3.23 -0.38
N LEU A 110 -7.17 3.23 -1.07
CA LEU A 110 -6.02 4.07 -0.75
C LEU A 110 -6.18 5.41 -1.48
N ARG A 111 -6.16 6.52 -0.75
CA ARG A 111 -6.18 7.86 -1.34
C ARG A 111 -4.96 8.67 -0.95
N TRP A 112 -4.23 9.18 -1.94
CA TRP A 112 -3.15 10.15 -1.77
C TRP A 112 -3.64 11.54 -2.14
N ILE A 113 -3.32 12.53 -1.31
CA ILE A 113 -3.83 13.90 -1.43
C ILE A 113 -2.67 14.88 -1.27
N LEU A 114 -2.46 15.73 -2.28
CA LEU A 114 -1.57 16.89 -2.17
C LEU A 114 -2.35 18.03 -1.52
N LYS A 115 -1.92 18.45 -0.34
CA LYS A 115 -2.57 19.54 0.39
C LYS A 115 -1.56 20.31 1.22
N GLU A 116 -2.01 21.36 1.91
CA GLU A 116 -1.16 22.15 2.78
C GLU A 116 -0.39 21.28 3.77
N ASP A 117 0.90 21.55 3.88
CA ASP A 117 1.79 20.92 4.82
C ASP A 117 1.57 21.51 6.21
N VAL A 118 0.96 20.72 7.08
CA VAL A 118 0.68 21.07 8.48
C VAL A 118 1.65 20.38 9.45
N CYS A 119 2.47 19.46 8.96
CA CYS A 119 3.36 18.66 9.81
C CYS A 119 4.77 19.24 9.81
N SER A 120 5.37 19.47 8.64
CA SER A 120 6.79 19.87 8.54
C SER A 120 7.03 21.25 9.15
N LYS A 121 6.05 22.17 9.05
CA LYS A 121 6.11 23.51 9.67
C LYS A 121 6.21 23.49 11.20
N THR A 122 5.81 22.39 11.86
CA THR A 122 5.78 22.29 13.32
C THR A 122 7.03 21.65 13.92
N VAL A 123 7.86 21.02 13.09
CA VAL A 123 9.08 20.31 13.52
C VAL A 123 10.32 21.19 13.39
N ASP A 124 10.33 22.12 12.44
CA ASP A 124 11.39 23.12 12.27
C ASP A 124 11.02 24.41 13.03
N LYS A 125 11.06 24.37 14.36
CA LYS A 125 11.19 25.60 15.18
C LYS A 125 12.66 25.73 15.58
N ASP A 126 13.42 26.43 14.76
CA ASP A 126 14.65 27.10 15.20
C ASP A 126 14.28 28.39 15.97
#